data_AF-A0A7Y4WQS8-F1
#
_entry.id   AF-A0A7Y4WQS8-F1
#
_cell.length_a   1.000
_cell.length_b   1.000
_cell.length_c   1.000
_cell.angle_alpha   90.00
_cell.angle_beta   90.00
_cell.angle_gamma   90.00
#
_symmetry.space_group_name_H-M   'P 1'
#
loop_
_entity.id
_entity.type
_entity.pdbx_description
1 polymer ?
#
loop_
_entity_poly.entity_id
_entity_poly.type
_entity_poly.pdbx_seq_one_letter_code
_entity_poly.pdbx_strand_id
1 'polypeptide(L)'
;MKRLFETSTLVGIGAVAALIWVSVLAYQWSREHRPDQGPRAVRLPPVQDVAIEPGFVGKQAFGLWTLSCHNVQNPGEEAGKRLCLTNAKMTVRGPNNAAVLAAGFNVVMMNNQPAPGILFVLPLGAKASDSVSFAVDKNSAFKAPIKCNAKQCLVQGALPAEAVEQLRAGQTLSLVYTVKDRQQQDRKVRIDQLLHGFRQSFDAMSRAITA
;
A
#
# COMPACT_ATOMS: atom_id res chain seq x y z
N MET A 1 -68.54 0.03 -37.44
CA MET A 1 -67.58 -0.17 -36.33
C MET A 1 -66.36 0.73 -36.54
N LYS A 2 -66.47 2.01 -36.16
CA LYS A 2 -65.42 3.02 -36.38
C LYS A 2 -65.46 4.00 -35.20
N ARG A 3 -64.26 4.24 -34.64
CA ARG A 3 -63.83 5.40 -33.84
C ARG A 3 -64.34 5.49 -32.39
N LEU A 4 -63.51 5.00 -31.46
CA LEU A 4 -63.40 5.46 -30.08
C LEU A 4 -61.94 5.24 -29.66
N PHE A 5 -61.03 6.18 -29.91
CA PHE A 5 -59.73 6.34 -29.21
C PHE A 5 -58.98 7.53 -29.85
N GLU A 6 -59.56 8.72 -29.74
CA GLU A 6 -58.85 9.98 -30.01
C GLU A 6 -59.21 10.94 -28.88
N THR A 7 -58.52 10.82 -27.75
CA THR A 7 -58.44 11.86 -26.73
C THR A 7 -57.28 11.49 -25.80
N SER A 8 -56.43 12.47 -25.50
CA SER A 8 -55.38 12.46 -24.45
C SER A 8 -53.93 12.24 -24.87
N THR A 9 -53.48 12.82 -25.98
CA THR A 9 -52.03 13.07 -26.21
C THR A 9 -51.51 14.34 -25.55
N LEU A 10 -52.38 15.30 -25.21
CA LEU A 10 -51.97 16.59 -24.63
C LEU A 10 -51.65 16.54 -23.12
N VAL A 11 -52.22 15.61 -22.37
CA VAL A 11 -51.97 15.49 -20.91
C VAL A 11 -50.61 14.82 -20.63
N GLY A 12 -50.12 13.96 -21.51
CA GLY A 12 -48.85 13.25 -21.34
C GLY A 12 -47.59 14.14 -21.45
N ILE A 13 -47.65 15.20 -22.27
CA ILE A 13 -46.49 16.07 -22.52
C ILE A 13 -46.19 16.97 -21.32
N GLY A 14 -47.22 17.41 -20.59
CA GLY A 14 -47.05 18.25 -19.39
C GLY A 14 -46.34 17.53 -18.24
N ALA A 15 -46.59 16.23 -18.05
CA ALA A 15 -46.00 15.44 -16.97
C ALA A 15 -44.48 15.22 -17.15
N VAL A 16 -44.02 15.07 -18.39
CA VAL A 16 -42.58 14.87 -18.68
C VAL A 16 -41.78 16.14 -18.43
N ALA A 17 -42.32 17.31 -18.81
CA ALA A 17 -41.66 18.59 -18.57
C ALA A 17 -41.49 18.90 -17.07
N ALA A 18 -42.48 18.55 -16.24
CA ALA A 18 -42.42 18.74 -14.80
C ALA A 18 -41.31 17.89 -14.14
N LEU A 19 -41.16 16.63 -14.56
CA LEU A 19 -40.11 15.74 -14.03
C LEU A 19 -38.70 16.22 -14.36
N ILE A 20 -38.49 16.77 -15.57
CA ILE A 20 -37.20 17.34 -15.97
C ILE A 20 -36.87 18.57 -15.09
N TRP A 21 -37.85 19.46 -14.86
CA TRP A 21 -37.65 20.63 -14.01
C TRP A 21 -37.34 20.29 -12.55
N VAL A 22 -38.05 19.31 -11.97
CA VAL A 22 -37.75 18.83 -10.61
C VAL A 22 -36.35 18.23 -10.52
N SER A 23 -35.90 17.51 -11.56
CA SER A 23 -34.56 16.92 -11.61
C SER A 23 -33.45 17.99 -11.69
N VAL A 24 -33.67 19.05 -12.48
CA VAL A 24 -32.71 20.16 -12.62
C VAL A 24 -32.62 20.97 -11.33
N LEU A 25 -33.77 21.26 -10.69
CA LEU A 25 -33.82 21.96 -9.41
C LEU A 25 -33.15 21.14 -8.30
N ALA A 26 -33.42 19.82 -8.23
CA ALA A 26 -32.75 18.94 -7.28
C ALA A 26 -31.24 18.86 -7.53
N TYR A 27 -30.81 18.84 -8.80
CA TYR A 27 -29.39 18.85 -9.15
C TYR A 27 -28.70 20.16 -8.73
N GLN A 28 -29.30 21.32 -9.02
CA GLN A 28 -28.76 22.62 -8.63
C GLN A 28 -28.70 22.76 -7.10
N TRP A 29 -29.76 22.36 -6.39
CA TRP A 29 -29.80 22.42 -4.94
C TRP A 29 -28.77 21.49 -4.27
N SER A 30 -28.51 20.31 -4.86
CA SER A 30 -27.46 19.39 -4.41
C SER A 30 -26.04 19.91 -4.60
N ARG A 31 -25.81 20.83 -5.56
CA ARG A 31 -24.51 21.49 -5.76
C ARG A 31 -24.27 22.57 -4.72
N GLU A 32 -25.28 23.39 -4.43
CA GLU A 32 -25.18 24.50 -3.47
C GLU A 32 -24.91 24.01 -2.03
N HIS A 33 -25.42 22.82 -1.68
CA HIS A 33 -25.31 22.25 -0.34
C HIS A 33 -24.24 21.16 -0.20
N ARG A 34 -23.28 21.05 -1.12
CA ARG A 34 -22.06 20.29 -0.83
C ARG A 34 -21.18 21.15 0.06
N PRO A 35 -21.08 20.89 1.38
CA PRO A 35 -20.04 21.53 2.17
C PRO A 35 -18.72 21.21 1.47
N ASP A 36 -17.95 22.24 1.16
CA ASP A 36 -16.62 22.18 0.54
C ASP A 36 -15.55 21.55 1.48
N GLN A 37 -16.01 20.65 2.35
CA GLN A 37 -15.21 19.76 3.15
C GLN A 37 -14.91 18.52 2.32
N GLY A 38 -14.18 18.72 1.22
CA GLY A 38 -13.33 17.64 0.73
C GLY A 38 -12.54 17.08 1.92
N PRO A 39 -12.32 15.76 2.00
CA PRO A 39 -11.64 15.15 3.13
C PRO A 39 -10.34 15.93 3.39
N ARG A 40 -10.25 16.58 4.56
CA ARG A 40 -9.08 17.41 4.92
C ARG A 40 -7.85 16.55 4.66
N ALA A 41 -7.03 16.95 3.69
CA ALA A 41 -5.81 16.23 3.37
C ALA A 41 -5.03 16.06 4.67
N VAL A 42 -4.88 14.81 5.11
CA VAL A 42 -4.15 14.50 6.34
C VAL A 42 -2.72 14.92 6.12
N ARG A 43 -2.32 16.06 6.70
CA ARG A 43 -0.94 16.54 6.66
C ARG A 43 -0.14 15.71 7.64
N LEU A 44 0.72 14.83 7.12
CA LEU A 44 1.68 14.10 7.95
C LEU A 44 2.74 15.08 8.49
N PRO A 45 3.24 14.88 9.72
CA PRO A 45 4.31 15.71 10.27
C PRO A 45 5.58 15.58 9.42
N PRO A 46 6.44 16.61 9.36
CA PRO A 46 7.72 16.48 8.68
C PRO A 46 8.58 15.39 9.33
N VAL A 47 9.27 14.59 8.51
CA VAL A 47 10.23 13.59 8.98
C VAL A 47 11.56 14.28 9.25
N GLN A 48 12.08 14.14 10.47
CA GLN A 48 13.39 14.67 10.84
C GLN A 48 14.50 13.78 10.29
N ASP A 49 15.55 14.40 9.76
CA ASP A 49 16.78 13.71 9.40
C ASP A 49 17.58 13.43 10.67
N VAL A 50 17.79 12.15 10.95
CA VAL A 50 18.59 11.68 12.09
C VAL A 50 19.96 11.24 11.57
N ALA A 51 21.02 11.80 12.13
CA ALA A 51 22.38 11.34 11.90
C ALA A 51 22.54 9.94 12.54
N ILE A 52 22.67 8.93 11.67
CA ILE A 52 22.93 7.55 12.09
C ILE A 52 24.39 7.26 11.79
N GLU A 53 25.15 6.97 12.83
CA GLU A 53 26.56 6.62 12.75
C GLU A 53 26.76 5.29 12.03
N PRO A 54 27.87 5.13 11.27
CA PRO A 54 28.30 3.82 10.80
C PRO A 54 28.42 2.88 12.00
N GLY A 55 27.87 1.68 11.89
CA GLY A 55 27.93 0.72 13.00
C GLY A 55 26.66 0.60 13.80
N PHE A 56 25.67 1.46 13.55
CA PHE A 56 24.44 1.54 14.34
C PHE A 56 23.75 0.18 14.54
N VAL A 57 23.44 -0.11 15.80
CA VAL A 57 22.63 -1.25 16.25
C VAL A 57 21.52 -0.70 17.11
N GLY A 58 20.27 -1.01 16.76
CA GLY A 58 19.11 -0.44 17.44
C GLY A 58 17.93 -0.21 16.51
N LYS A 59 16.99 0.61 16.95
CA LYS A 59 15.79 0.99 16.20
C LYS A 59 15.64 2.50 16.17
N GLN A 60 15.27 3.03 15.01
CA GLN A 60 15.00 4.47 14.83
C GLN A 60 13.77 4.65 13.93
N ALA A 61 12.80 5.43 14.38
CA ALA A 61 11.58 5.73 13.61
C ALA A 61 11.81 6.92 12.66
N PHE A 62 11.22 6.83 11.47
CA PHE A 62 11.18 7.84 10.43
C PHE A 62 9.78 7.87 9.82
N GLY A 63 8.92 8.77 10.30
CA GLY A 63 7.53 8.82 9.84
C GLY A 63 6.79 7.49 10.07
N LEU A 64 6.40 6.83 8.98
CA LEU A 64 5.71 5.53 9.02
C LEU A 64 6.64 4.31 8.90
N TRP A 65 7.94 4.57 8.75
CA TRP A 65 8.97 3.56 8.59
C TRP A 65 9.86 3.49 9.82
N THR A 66 10.45 2.34 10.07
CA THR A 66 11.40 2.13 11.17
C THR A 66 12.64 1.46 10.64
N LEU A 67 13.81 2.04 10.91
CA LEU A 67 15.09 1.39 10.75
C LEU A 67 15.31 0.45 11.93
N SER A 68 15.74 -0.78 11.67
CA SER A 68 16.19 -1.74 12.68
C SER A 68 17.49 -2.40 12.21
N CYS A 69 18.55 -2.28 12.99
CA CYS A 69 19.85 -2.91 12.71
C CYS A 69 20.27 -3.82 13.86
N HIS A 70 20.85 -4.98 13.53
CA HIS A 70 21.38 -5.94 14.48
C HIS A 70 22.58 -6.70 13.92
N ASN A 71 23.43 -7.18 14.82
CA ASN A 71 24.52 -8.06 14.46
C ASN A 71 24.01 -9.50 14.49
N VAL A 72 24.17 -10.21 13.38
CA VAL A 72 23.87 -11.63 13.22
C VAL A 72 25.14 -12.40 13.59
N GLN A 73 25.14 -13.02 14.76
CA GLN A 73 26.18 -13.96 15.16
C GLN A 73 25.85 -15.32 14.55
N ASN A 74 26.70 -15.79 13.63
CA ASN A 74 26.70 -17.18 13.22
C ASN A 74 27.72 -17.93 14.10
N PRO A 75 27.37 -19.09 14.68
CA PRO A 75 28.34 -19.92 15.39
C PRO A 75 29.53 -20.23 14.48
N GLY A 76 30.73 -19.77 14.83
CA GLY A 76 31.97 -20.03 14.10
C GLY A 76 32.45 -18.95 13.13
N GLU A 77 31.79 -17.78 13.03
CA GLU A 77 32.32 -16.63 12.26
C GLU A 77 32.84 -15.53 13.22
N GLU A 78 34.11 -15.13 13.10
CA GLU A 78 34.74 -14.08 13.95
C GLU A 78 34.24 -12.66 13.63
N ALA A 79 33.82 -12.40 12.38
CA ALA A 79 33.27 -11.12 11.96
C ALA A 79 31.72 -11.18 11.92
N GLY A 80 31.06 -10.47 12.84
CA GLY A 80 29.61 -10.41 12.88
C GLY A 80 29.01 -9.80 11.60
N LYS A 81 28.15 -10.54 10.91
CA LYS A 81 27.37 -10.00 9.78
C LYS A 81 26.37 -8.99 10.32
N ARG A 82 26.26 -7.82 9.70
CA ARG A 82 25.25 -6.82 10.09
C ARG A 82 24.03 -6.96 9.18
N LEU A 83 22.86 -7.02 9.80
CA LEU A 83 21.58 -7.01 9.12
C LEU A 83 20.83 -5.74 9.51
N CYS A 84 20.55 -4.90 8.52
CA CYS A 84 19.70 -3.72 8.68
C CYS A 84 18.45 -3.87 7.83
N LEU A 85 17.32 -3.41 8.34
CA LEU A 85 16.06 -3.37 7.61
C LEU A 85 15.32 -2.07 7.87
N THR A 86 14.71 -1.52 6.83
CA THR A 86 13.66 -0.50 6.96
C THR A 86 12.31 -1.18 6.78
N ASN A 87 11.45 -1.03 7.79
CA ASN A 87 10.17 -1.73 7.83
C ASN A 87 8.97 -0.82 8.09
N ALA A 88 7.85 -1.22 7.50
CA ALA A 88 6.52 -0.69 7.76
C ALA A 88 5.52 -1.86 7.86
N LYS A 89 4.38 -1.64 8.50
CA LYS A 89 3.30 -2.64 8.55
C LYS A 89 1.96 -1.97 8.31
N MET A 90 1.13 -2.64 7.53
CA MET A 90 -0.27 -2.27 7.33
C MET A 90 -1.16 -3.28 8.04
N THR A 91 -2.08 -2.79 8.85
CA THR A 91 -3.09 -3.60 9.52
C THR A 91 -4.48 -3.15 9.13
N VAL A 92 -5.40 -4.10 8.97
CA VAL A 92 -6.82 -3.86 8.74
C VAL A 92 -7.64 -4.35 9.91
N ARG A 93 -8.87 -3.87 10.05
CA ARG A 93 -9.82 -4.39 11.04
C ARG A 93 -10.39 -5.71 10.53
N GLY A 94 -10.14 -6.78 11.28
CA GLY A 94 -10.74 -8.09 11.08
C GLY A 94 -12.05 -8.26 11.85
N PRO A 95 -12.54 -9.51 11.97
CA PRO A 95 -13.68 -9.84 12.82
C PRO A 95 -13.47 -9.32 14.26
N ASN A 96 -14.54 -8.85 14.90
CA ASN A 96 -14.53 -8.31 16.26
C ASN A 96 -13.58 -7.11 16.46
N ASN A 97 -13.32 -6.33 15.40
CA ASN A 97 -12.39 -5.19 15.41
C ASN A 97 -10.93 -5.55 15.75
N ALA A 98 -10.55 -6.82 15.70
CA ALA A 98 -9.17 -7.24 15.91
C ALA A 98 -8.26 -6.70 14.78
N ALA A 99 -7.08 -6.18 15.10
CA ALA A 99 -6.11 -5.77 14.10
C ALA A 99 -5.49 -7.00 13.42
N VAL A 100 -5.63 -7.10 12.10
CA VAL A 100 -5.08 -8.18 11.29
C VAL A 100 -4.02 -7.62 10.37
N LEU A 101 -2.87 -8.29 10.26
CA LEU A 101 -1.82 -7.91 9.32
C LEU A 101 -2.32 -8.04 7.87
N ALA A 102 -2.35 -6.92 7.16
CA ALA A 102 -2.65 -6.90 5.73
C ALA A 102 -1.37 -7.11 4.91
N ALA A 103 -0.29 -6.43 5.31
CA ALA A 103 1.03 -6.61 4.73
C ALA A 103 2.12 -6.09 5.68
N GLY A 104 3.23 -6.82 5.79
CA GLY A 104 4.49 -6.33 6.35
C GLY A 104 5.47 -6.00 5.23
N PHE A 105 6.03 -4.80 5.26
CA PHE A 105 6.99 -4.30 4.27
C PHE A 105 8.37 -4.26 4.90
N ASN A 106 9.36 -4.96 4.35
CA ASN A 106 10.74 -4.86 4.79
C ASN A 106 11.65 -4.73 3.56
N VAL A 107 12.50 -3.71 3.55
CA VAL A 107 13.66 -3.61 2.66
C VAL A 107 14.89 -3.85 3.51
N VAL A 108 15.77 -4.74 3.06
CA VAL A 108 16.83 -5.35 3.87
C VAL A 108 18.18 -5.11 3.20
N MET A 109 19.20 -4.78 3.99
CA MET A 109 20.59 -4.73 3.55
C MET A 109 21.49 -5.50 4.51
N MET A 110 22.48 -6.17 3.92
CA MET A 110 23.55 -6.86 4.61
C MET A 110 24.88 -6.28 4.16
N ASN A 111 25.86 -6.20 5.05
CA ASN A 111 27.19 -5.63 4.74
C ASN A 111 27.95 -6.39 3.64
N ASN A 112 27.60 -7.65 3.38
CA ASN A 112 28.20 -8.48 2.35
C ASN A 112 27.33 -8.65 1.09
N GLN A 113 26.24 -7.89 0.95
CA GLN A 113 25.38 -7.94 -0.23
C GLN A 113 25.40 -6.59 -0.96
N PRO A 114 25.65 -6.59 -2.29
CA PRO A 114 25.81 -5.35 -3.05
C PRO A 114 24.50 -4.60 -3.28
N ALA A 115 23.35 -5.27 -3.12
CA ALA A 115 22.04 -4.70 -3.41
C ALA A 115 21.06 -4.98 -2.26
N PRO A 116 20.12 -4.05 -1.99
CA PRO A 116 19.05 -4.30 -1.03
C PRO A 116 18.14 -5.44 -1.51
N GLY A 117 17.67 -6.24 -0.56
CA GLY A 117 16.61 -7.21 -0.76
C GLY A 117 15.27 -6.70 -0.28
N ILE A 118 14.20 -7.40 -0.65
CA ILE A 118 12.87 -7.26 -0.05
C ILE A 118 12.48 -8.52 0.69
N LEU A 119 11.73 -8.32 1.78
CA LEU A 119 11.04 -9.37 2.51
C LEU A 119 9.65 -8.85 2.87
N PHE A 120 8.63 -9.26 2.11
CA PHE A 120 7.25 -8.91 2.44
C PHE A 120 6.51 -10.08 3.05
N VAL A 121 5.72 -9.77 4.08
CA VAL A 121 4.93 -10.76 4.83
C VAL A 121 3.47 -10.51 4.52
N LEU A 122 2.81 -11.52 3.98
CA LEU A 122 1.40 -11.48 3.56
C LEU A 122 0.58 -12.52 4.33
N PRO A 123 -0.73 -12.29 4.49
CA PRO A 123 -1.63 -13.27 5.10
C PRO A 123 -1.72 -14.55 4.25
N LEU A 124 -2.02 -15.68 4.89
CA LEU A 124 -2.16 -17.00 4.24
C LEU A 124 -3.14 -17.03 3.05
N GLY A 125 -4.12 -16.13 3.04
CA GLY A 125 -5.05 -15.99 1.92
C GLY A 125 -4.39 -15.61 0.60
N ALA A 126 -3.17 -15.05 0.61
CA ALA A 126 -2.43 -14.61 -0.57
C ALA A 126 -1.90 -15.75 -1.45
N LYS A 127 -2.04 -17.01 -1.04
CA LYS A 127 -1.59 -18.20 -1.79
C LYS A 127 -2.28 -18.43 -3.14
N ALA A 128 -3.25 -17.60 -3.51
CA ALA A 128 -4.03 -17.77 -4.74
C ALA A 128 -3.27 -17.31 -6.01
N SER A 129 -2.07 -16.73 -5.86
CA SER A 129 -1.19 -16.38 -6.97
C SER A 129 0.25 -16.73 -6.65
N ASP A 130 1.03 -17.03 -7.69
CA ASP A 130 2.47 -17.33 -7.57
C ASP A 130 3.33 -16.07 -7.45
N SER A 131 2.77 -14.88 -7.67
CA SER A 131 3.51 -13.62 -7.64
C SER A 131 2.69 -12.43 -7.13
N VAL A 132 3.40 -11.40 -6.69
CA VAL A 132 2.84 -10.09 -6.31
C VAL A 132 3.33 -9.04 -7.28
N SER A 133 2.45 -8.10 -7.62
CA SER A 133 2.80 -6.92 -8.40
C SER A 133 2.97 -5.71 -7.49
N PHE A 134 4.06 -4.98 -7.69
CA PHE A 134 4.39 -3.76 -6.98
C PHE A 134 4.34 -2.58 -7.92
N ALA A 135 3.74 -1.48 -7.45
CA ALA A 135 3.74 -0.21 -8.12
C ALA A 135 4.12 0.89 -7.13
N VAL A 136 4.88 1.88 -7.59
CA VAL A 136 5.12 3.10 -6.83
C VAL A 136 4.35 4.22 -7.52
N ASP A 137 3.43 4.82 -6.78
CA ASP A 137 2.45 5.78 -7.28
C ASP A 137 1.66 5.24 -8.48
N LYS A 138 1.98 5.69 -9.70
CA LYS A 138 1.36 5.25 -10.96
C LYS A 138 2.28 4.37 -11.80
N ASN A 139 3.51 4.16 -11.38
CA ASN A 139 4.53 3.43 -12.12
C ASN A 139 4.60 1.99 -11.64
N SER A 140 4.53 1.02 -12.56
CA SER A 140 4.85 -0.36 -12.22
C SER A 140 6.31 -0.44 -11.82
N ALA A 141 6.58 -0.97 -10.62
CA ALA A 141 7.91 -1.04 -10.08
C ALA A 141 8.56 -2.38 -10.41
N PHE A 142 7.96 -3.49 -9.95
CA PHE A 142 8.48 -4.84 -10.19
C PHE A 142 7.44 -5.92 -9.81
N LYS A 143 7.77 -7.19 -10.09
CA LYS A 143 7.03 -8.38 -9.61
C LYS A 143 7.96 -9.29 -8.84
N ALA A 144 7.44 -10.00 -7.84
CA ALA A 144 8.23 -10.95 -7.08
C ALA A 144 7.41 -12.21 -6.70
N PRO A 145 8.04 -13.39 -6.63
CA PRO A 145 7.35 -14.64 -6.36
C PRO A 145 6.87 -14.74 -4.91
N ILE A 146 5.75 -15.43 -4.70
CA ILE A 146 5.19 -15.73 -3.37
C ILE A 146 5.57 -17.16 -2.98
N LYS A 147 6.03 -17.34 -1.74
CA LYS A 147 6.20 -18.65 -1.09
C LYS A 147 5.42 -18.67 0.21
N CYS A 148 4.45 -19.58 0.34
CA CYS A 148 3.63 -19.71 1.53
C CYS A 148 4.03 -20.93 2.37
N ASN A 149 3.94 -20.79 3.69
CA ASN A 149 4.04 -21.89 4.64
C ASN A 149 2.75 -21.97 5.47
N ALA A 150 2.73 -22.76 6.55
CA ALA A 150 1.55 -22.94 7.40
C ALA A 150 1.11 -21.67 8.16
N LYS A 151 1.97 -20.65 8.29
CA LYS A 151 1.71 -19.45 9.10
C LYS A 151 1.53 -18.18 8.27
N GLN A 152 2.26 -18.05 7.17
CA GLN A 152 2.30 -16.83 6.37
C GLN A 152 2.74 -17.07 4.93
N CYS A 153 2.51 -16.07 4.10
CA CYS A 153 3.07 -15.98 2.76
C CYS A 153 4.22 -14.97 2.75
N LEU A 154 5.32 -15.33 2.12
CA LEU A 154 6.53 -14.52 2.02
C LEU A 154 6.80 -14.16 0.57
N VAL A 155 7.17 -12.91 0.35
CA VAL A 155 7.72 -12.42 -0.92
C VAL A 155 9.15 -12.03 -0.67
N GLN A 156 10.07 -12.66 -1.39
CA GLN A 156 11.51 -12.46 -1.22
C GLN A 156 12.17 -12.27 -2.58
N GLY A 157 13.14 -11.37 -2.65
CA GLY A 157 13.88 -11.11 -3.88
C GLY A 157 14.85 -9.96 -3.73
N ALA A 158 15.66 -9.75 -4.76
CA ALA A 158 16.44 -8.52 -4.90
C ALA A 158 15.51 -7.35 -5.22
N LEU A 159 15.80 -6.18 -4.67
CA LEU A 159 15.12 -4.93 -5.03
C LEU A 159 15.88 -4.28 -6.19
N PRO A 160 15.28 -4.15 -7.39
CA PRO A 160 15.94 -3.51 -8.52
C PRO A 160 16.35 -2.07 -8.20
N ALA A 161 17.47 -1.60 -8.75
CA ALA A 161 17.99 -0.26 -8.48
C ALA A 161 16.97 0.83 -8.87
N GLU A 162 16.25 0.62 -9.98
CA GLU A 162 15.20 1.52 -10.45
C GLU A 162 14.04 1.59 -9.44
N ALA A 163 13.71 0.45 -8.82
CA ALA A 163 12.67 0.39 -7.79
C ALA A 163 13.12 1.07 -6.49
N VAL A 164 14.40 1.00 -6.12
CA VAL A 164 14.95 1.76 -4.97
C VAL A 164 14.73 3.25 -5.16
N GLU A 165 15.11 3.78 -6.32
CA GLU A 165 14.97 5.21 -6.60
C GLU A 165 13.50 5.64 -6.66
N GLN A 166 12.63 4.80 -7.24
CA GLN A 166 11.18 5.03 -7.18
C GLN A 166 10.66 5.07 -5.76
N LEU A 167 11.05 4.14 -4.89
CA LEU A 167 10.61 4.13 -3.48
C LEU A 167 11.11 5.35 -2.69
N ARG A 168 12.33 5.83 -2.98
CA ARG A 168 12.91 7.03 -2.33
C ARG A 168 12.21 8.32 -2.74
N ALA A 169 11.75 8.41 -3.99
CA ALA A 169 11.10 9.62 -4.53
C ALA A 169 9.56 9.58 -4.48
N GLY A 170 8.98 8.39 -4.43
CA GLY A 170 7.53 8.17 -4.51
C GLY A 170 6.78 8.46 -3.22
N GLN A 171 5.45 8.45 -3.31
CA GLN A 171 4.56 8.75 -2.18
C GLN A 171 3.87 7.50 -1.63
N THR A 172 3.52 6.56 -2.50
CA THR A 172 2.76 5.36 -2.16
C THR A 172 3.35 4.13 -2.83
N LEU A 173 3.61 3.08 -2.05
CA LEU A 173 3.88 1.73 -2.53
C LEU A 173 2.58 0.93 -2.55
N SER A 174 2.12 0.58 -3.74
CA SER A 174 0.97 -0.29 -3.96
C SER A 174 1.42 -1.73 -4.16
N LEU A 175 0.85 -2.63 -3.37
CA LEU A 175 1.06 -4.07 -3.45
C LEU A 175 -0.26 -4.71 -3.88
N VAL A 176 -0.26 -5.48 -4.97
CA VAL A 176 -1.44 -6.19 -5.48
C VAL A 176 -1.19 -7.69 -5.48
N TYR A 177 -2.03 -8.43 -4.74
CA TYR A 177 -2.01 -9.90 -4.67
C TYR A 177 -3.43 -10.46 -4.81
N THR A 178 -3.54 -11.76 -5.07
CA THR A 178 -4.83 -12.45 -5.23
C THR A 178 -5.13 -13.27 -3.99
N VAL A 179 -6.39 -13.30 -3.58
CA VAL A 179 -6.92 -14.21 -2.54
C VAL A 179 -8.10 -15.00 -3.10
N LYS A 180 -8.33 -16.21 -2.55
CA LYS A 180 -9.58 -16.95 -2.76
C LYS A 180 -10.63 -16.44 -1.79
N ASP A 181 -11.81 -16.09 -2.30
CA ASP A 181 -12.95 -15.74 -1.46
C ASP A 181 -13.69 -17.00 -0.94
N ARG A 182 -14.84 -16.80 -0.28
CA ARG A 182 -15.66 -17.91 0.25
C ARG A 182 -16.22 -18.82 -0.84
N GLN A 183 -16.35 -18.34 -2.07
CA GLN A 183 -16.82 -19.08 -3.24
C GLN A 183 -15.66 -19.66 -4.06
N GLN A 184 -14.42 -19.64 -3.54
CA GLN A 184 -13.20 -20.06 -4.24
C GLN A 184 -12.91 -19.24 -5.52
N GLN A 185 -13.45 -18.02 -5.62
CA GLN A 185 -13.17 -17.10 -6.72
C GLN A 185 -11.94 -16.26 -6.41
N ASP A 186 -11.16 -15.96 -7.45
CA ASP A 186 -9.98 -15.12 -7.35
C ASP A 186 -10.37 -13.65 -7.21
N ARG A 187 -9.93 -13.04 -6.10
CA ARG A 187 -10.14 -11.62 -5.83
C ARG A 187 -8.80 -10.91 -5.66
N LYS A 188 -8.60 -9.84 -6.43
CA LYS A 188 -7.45 -8.96 -6.27
C LYS A 188 -7.62 -8.09 -5.02
N VAL A 189 -6.58 -8.04 -4.20
CA VAL A 189 -6.45 -7.17 -3.04
C VAL A 189 -5.32 -6.21 -3.33
N ARG A 190 -5.60 -4.90 -3.19
CA ARG A 190 -4.62 -3.82 -3.28
C ARG A 190 -4.39 -3.26 -1.88
N ILE A 191 -3.12 -3.17 -1.49
CA ILE A 191 -2.67 -2.54 -0.26
C ILE A 191 -1.76 -1.38 -0.62
N ASP A 192 -2.07 -0.20 -0.10
CA ASP A 192 -1.31 1.02 -0.36
C ASP A 192 -0.58 1.44 0.91
N GLN A 193 0.76 1.36 0.89
CA GLN A 193 1.64 1.79 1.99
C GLN A 193 2.24 3.14 1.65
N LEU A 194 2.02 4.14 2.50
CA LEU A 194 2.64 5.45 2.35
C LEU A 194 4.15 5.35 2.55
N LEU A 195 4.91 6.00 1.66
CA LEU A 195 6.38 6.06 1.67
C LEU A 195 6.92 7.21 2.53
N HIS A 196 6.07 7.81 3.35
CA HIS A 196 6.43 8.89 4.25
C HIS A 196 7.46 8.43 5.31
N GLY A 197 8.71 8.87 5.12
CA GLY A 197 9.86 8.50 5.95
C GLY A 197 10.71 7.34 5.41
N PHE A 198 10.31 6.74 4.28
CA PHE A 198 11.08 5.67 3.64
C PHE A 198 12.47 6.15 3.23
N ARG A 199 12.56 7.29 2.53
CA ARG A 199 13.84 7.85 2.08
C ARG A 199 14.83 8.04 3.23
N GLN A 200 14.41 8.71 4.31
CA GLN A 200 15.24 8.97 5.47
C GLN A 200 15.68 7.66 6.14
N SER A 201 14.75 6.72 6.29
CA SER A 201 15.05 5.41 6.87
C SER A 201 16.01 4.60 6.00
N PHE A 202 15.88 4.65 4.67
CA PHE A 202 16.75 3.94 3.73
C PHE A 202 18.15 4.55 3.69
N ASP A 203 18.26 5.88 3.59
CA ASP A 203 19.54 6.58 3.59
C ASP A 203 20.30 6.33 4.92
N ALA A 204 19.58 6.31 6.05
CA ALA A 204 20.12 5.93 7.35
C ALA A 204 20.58 4.45 7.40
N MET A 205 19.81 3.55 6.78
CA MET A 205 20.18 2.14 6.63
C MET A 205 21.51 1.99 5.87
N SER A 206 21.71 2.76 4.79
CA SER A 206 22.93 2.73 3.97
C SER A 206 24.15 3.23 4.72
N ARG A 207 24.00 4.23 5.60
CA ARG A 207 25.09 4.66 6.48
C ARG A 207 25.41 3.63 7.56
N ALA A 208 24.39 3.03 8.19
CA ALA A 208 24.58 2.04 9.24
C ALA A 208 25.35 0.79 8.76
N ILE A 209 25.20 0.42 7.48
CA ILE A 209 25.83 -0.78 6.90
C ILE A 209 27.28 -0.58 6.43
N THR A 210 27.70 0.66 6.15
CA THR A 210 29.00 0.99 5.52
C THR A 210 30.16 1.18 6.52
N ALA A 211 30.03 0.62 7.73
CA ALA A 211 31.04 0.72 8.78
C ALA A 211 32.22 -0.25 8.61
#